data_AF-A0A7W2PLG2-F1
#
_entry.id   AF-A0A7W2PLG2-F1
#
_cell.length_a   1.000
_cell.length_b   1.000
_cell.length_c   1.000
_cell.angle_alpha   90.00
_cell.angle_beta   90.00
_cell.angle_gamma   90.00
#
_symmetry.space_group_name_H-M   'P 1'
#
loop_
_entity.id
_entity.type
_entity.pdbx_description
1 polymer ?
#
loop_
_entity_poly.entity_id
_entity_poly.type
_entity_poly.pdbx_seq_one_letter_code
_entity_poly.pdbx_strand_id
1 'polypeptide(L)'
;MDIAFIAKRSKNKVLAKKLLIFLSSKSAQEKFNRGSHFLPANKFSDIPKNDIFQSVQQSLNNLRQQTLFFNREAEEKFVQQNMSIWRDFIYNSDINKTIKKWKRLD
;
A
#
# COMPACT_ATOMS: atom_id res chain seq x y z
N MET A 1 -1.44 2.48 1.75
CA MET A 1 -0.07 2.75 2.20
C MET A 1 0.01 4.24 2.24
N ASP A 2 0.17 4.83 3.42
CA ASP A 2 0.14 6.28 3.53
C ASP A 2 1.54 6.81 3.22
N ILE A 3 1.64 7.64 2.18
CA ILE A 3 2.90 8.22 1.73
C ILE A 3 2.91 9.70 2.15
N ALA A 4 3.94 10.10 2.87
CA ALA A 4 4.11 11.50 3.29
C ALA A 4 4.89 12.28 2.22
N PHE A 5 4.32 13.41 1.78
CA PHE A 5 4.95 14.31 0.81
C PHE A 5 5.22 15.69 1.43
N ILE A 6 6.33 16.32 1.05
CA ILE A 6 6.55 17.74 1.33
C ILE A 6 5.91 18.55 0.20
N ALA A 7 4.84 19.29 0.50
CA ALA A 7 4.18 20.14 -0.49
C ALA A 7 5.17 21.14 -1.12
N LYS A 8 5.11 21.29 -2.46
CA LYS A 8 6.00 22.19 -3.22
C LYS A 8 5.99 23.63 -2.69
N ARG A 9 4.83 24.10 -2.23
CA ARG A 9 4.59 25.43 -1.66
C ARG A 9 4.96 25.59 -0.18
N SER A 10 5.47 24.54 0.47
CA SER A 10 5.85 24.63 1.89
C SER A 10 6.95 25.68 2.09
N LYS A 11 6.72 26.59 3.05
CA LYS A 11 7.71 27.60 3.47
C LYS A 11 8.83 27.00 4.32
N ASN A 12 8.58 25.84 4.96
CA ASN A 12 9.47 25.22 5.95
C ASN A 12 10.03 23.87 5.49
N LYS A 13 10.53 23.79 4.24
CA LYS A 13 11.02 22.53 3.64
C LYS A 13 12.15 21.88 4.44
N VAL A 14 13.04 22.68 5.03
CA VAL A 14 14.18 22.18 5.82
C VAL A 14 13.71 21.41 7.05
N LEU A 15 12.78 21.98 7.82
CA LEU A 15 12.22 21.33 9.00
C LEU A 15 11.38 20.11 8.62
N ALA A 16 10.59 20.20 7.55
CA ALA A 16 9.81 19.07 7.06
C ALA A 16 10.71 17.88 6.65
N LYS A 17 11.86 18.15 6.00
CA LYS A 17 12.86 17.10 5.70
C LYS A 17 13.42 16.47 6.96
N LYS A 18 13.80 17.28 7.97
CA LYS A 18 14.30 16.77 9.25
C LYS A 18 13.28 15.86 9.94
N LEU A 19 12.00 16.26 9.93
CA LEU A 19 10.92 15.45 10.47
C LEU A 19 10.76 14.13 9.72
N LEU A 20 10.76 14.14 8.38
CA LEU A 20 10.65 12.90 7.59
C LEU A 20 11.84 11.96 7.82
N ILE A 21 13.06 12.51 7.95
CA ILE A 21 14.26 11.73 8.31
C ILE A 21 14.10 11.10 9.70
N PHE A 22 13.61 11.87 10.67
CA PHE A 22 13.35 11.34 12.00
C PHE A 22 12.31 10.21 11.95
N LEU A 23 11.17 10.44 11.29
CA LEU A 23 10.09 9.44 11.18
C LEU A 23 10.53 8.18 10.43
N SER A 24 11.48 8.27 9.49
CA SER A 24 12.01 7.11 8.78
C SER A 24 13.13 6.38 9.53
N SER A 25 13.60 6.91 10.68
CA SER A 25 14.63 6.27 11.49
C SER A 25 14.13 4.96 12.12
N LYS A 26 15.06 4.03 12.37
CA LYS A 26 14.80 2.74 13.03
C LYS A 26 14.03 2.93 14.34
N SER A 27 14.56 3.76 15.23
CA SER A 27 13.99 3.95 16.57
C SER A 27 12.59 4.57 16.55
N ALA A 28 12.35 5.54 15.67
CA ALA A 28 11.02 6.15 15.52
C ALA A 28 10.00 5.14 14.99
N GLN A 29 10.38 4.38 13.95
CA GLN A 29 9.52 3.33 13.38
C GLN A 29 9.22 2.23 14.40
N GLU A 30 10.20 1.75 15.16
CA GLU A 30 9.97 0.74 16.21
C GLU A 30 9.00 1.25 17.28
N LYS A 31 9.20 2.48 17.76
CA LYS A 31 8.34 3.08 18.78
C LYS A 31 6.91 3.24 18.26
N PHE A 32 6.74 3.68 17.02
CA PHE A 32 5.43 3.84 16.40
C PHE A 32 4.72 2.50 16.20
N ASN A 33 5.42 1.51 15.64
CA ASN A 33 4.82 0.23 15.25
C ASN A 33 4.55 -0.71 16.42
N ARG A 34 5.25 -0.56 17.56
CA ARG A 34 4.92 -1.29 18.79
C ARG A 34 3.49 -1.00 19.29
N GLY A 35 2.97 0.20 19.06
CA GLY A 35 1.62 0.59 19.50
C GLY A 35 0.53 0.45 18.43
N SER A 36 0.91 0.42 17.14
CA SER A 36 -0.04 0.49 16.03
C SER A 36 -0.25 -0.85 15.30
N HIS A 37 0.54 -1.88 15.64
CA HIS A 37 0.51 -3.18 14.98
C HIS A 37 0.68 -3.13 13.46
N PHE A 38 1.33 -2.08 12.94
CA PHE A 38 1.73 -1.99 11.54
C PHE A 38 3.15 -2.52 11.31
N LEU A 39 3.45 -2.85 10.06
CA LEU A 39 4.82 -3.13 9.65
C LEU A 39 5.60 -1.81 9.46
N PRO A 40 6.83 -1.74 9.96
CA PRO A 40 7.69 -0.58 9.76
C PRO A 40 8.08 -0.43 8.29
N ALA A 41 8.09 0.82 7.81
CA ALA A 41 8.61 1.14 6.48
C ALA A 41 10.14 1.03 6.42
N ASN A 42 10.83 1.22 7.56
CA ASN A 42 12.27 1.03 7.64
C ASN A 42 12.61 -0.45 7.86
N LYS A 43 13.25 -1.07 6.87
CA LYS A 43 13.64 -2.49 6.83
C LYS A 43 14.55 -2.96 7.96
N PHE A 44 15.22 -2.05 8.65
CA PHE A 44 16.13 -2.35 9.76
C PHE A 44 15.43 -2.30 11.13
N SER A 45 14.16 -1.91 11.17
CA SER A 45 13.35 -1.88 12.39
C SER A 45 13.00 -3.29 12.83
N ASP A 46 13.02 -3.50 14.14
CA ASP A 46 12.57 -4.75 14.71
C ASP A 46 11.05 -4.90 14.51
N ILE A 47 10.65 -6.10 14.13
CA ILE A 47 9.25 -6.48 13.91
C ILE A 47 8.88 -7.50 15.00
N PRO A 48 7.67 -7.44 15.59
CA PRO A 48 7.24 -8.44 16.56
C PRO A 48 7.36 -9.86 16.01
N LYS A 49 7.93 -10.77 16.81
CA LYS A 49 8.12 -12.18 16.43
C LYS A 49 6.83 -12.96 16.63
N ASN A 50 5.87 -12.78 15.73
CA ASN A 50 4.71 -13.64 15.60
C ASN A 50 4.53 -14.10 14.15
N ASP A 51 3.77 -15.18 13.97
CA ASP A 51 3.65 -15.87 12.68
C ASP A 51 3.09 -14.96 11.58
N ILE A 52 2.16 -14.06 11.93
CA ILE A 52 1.56 -13.11 10.99
C ILE A 52 2.62 -12.17 10.45
N PHE A 53 3.35 -11.48 11.33
CA PHE A 53 4.37 -10.52 10.89
C PHE A 53 5.53 -11.19 10.15
N GLN A 54 5.92 -12.40 10.56
CA GLN A 54 6.95 -13.16 9.86
C GLN A 54 6.49 -13.55 8.45
N SER A 55 5.25 -14.03 8.29
CA SER A 55 4.67 -14.37 6.99
C SER A 55 4.59 -13.16 6.06
N VAL A 56 4.16 -12.01 6.58
CA VAL A 56 4.11 -10.77 5.78
C VAL A 56 5.53 -10.29 5.43
N GLN A 57 6.49 -10.36 6.36
CA GLN A 57 7.88 -9.99 6.09
C GLN A 57 8.50 -10.88 5.00
N GLN A 58 8.28 -12.20 5.06
CA GLN A 58 8.70 -13.13 4.01
C GLN A 58 8.06 -12.79 2.66
N SER A 59 6.77 -12.48 2.64
CA SER A 59 6.06 -12.08 1.42
C SER A 59 6.63 -10.80 0.82
N LEU A 60 6.96 -9.80 1.66
CA LEU A 60 7.55 -8.53 1.22
C LEU A 60 8.99 -8.70 0.71
N ASN A 61 9.79 -9.56 1.35
CA ASN A 61 11.18 -9.83 0.92
C ASN A 61 11.25 -10.54 -0.43
N ASN A 62 10.20 -11.27 -0.80
CA ASN A 62 10.12 -12.01 -2.07
C ASN A 62 9.29 -11.28 -3.15
N LEU A 63 8.83 -10.06 -2.86
CA LEU A 63 7.92 -9.32 -3.74
C LEU A 63 8.68 -8.82 -4.99
N ARG A 64 8.17 -9.13 -6.18
CA ARG A 64 8.72 -8.60 -7.45
C ARG A 64 8.20 -7.20 -7.77
N GLN A 65 6.95 -6.93 -7.40
CA GLN A 65 6.24 -5.69 -7.72
C GLN A 65 5.24 -5.36 -6.62
N GLN A 66 5.07 -4.08 -6.32
CA GLN A 66 4.06 -3.56 -5.42
C GLN A 66 3.03 -2.76 -6.21
N THR A 67 1.74 -2.98 -5.93
CA THR A 67 0.65 -2.16 -6.46
C THR A 67 -0.04 -1.43 -5.34
N LEU A 68 -0.59 -0.25 -5.64
CA LEU A 68 -1.52 0.42 -4.74
C LEU A 68 -2.86 -0.32 -4.74
N PHE A 69 -3.59 -0.22 -3.64
CA PHE A 69 -4.95 -0.74 -3.57
C PHE A 69 -5.85 0.11 -4.47
N PHE A 70 -6.08 -0.34 -5.70
CA PHE A 70 -6.90 0.35 -6.71
C PHE A 70 -8.28 0.75 -6.19
N ASN A 71 -8.88 -0.04 -5.31
CA ASN A 71 -10.20 0.24 -4.73
C ASN A 71 -10.23 1.35 -3.67
N ARG A 72 -9.06 1.82 -3.20
CA ARG A 72 -8.97 2.92 -2.21
C ARG A 72 -8.66 4.27 -2.87
N GLU A 73 -8.07 4.25 -4.06
CA GLU A 73 -7.57 5.44 -4.76
C GLU A 73 -8.45 5.82 -5.97
N ALA A 74 -9.31 4.92 -6.46
CA ALA A 74 -10.16 5.17 -7.63
C ALA A 74 -11.54 5.73 -7.25
N GLU A 75 -12.16 6.45 -8.20
CA GLU A 75 -13.52 6.96 -8.05
C GLU A 75 -14.52 5.82 -7.75
N GLU A 76 -15.47 6.08 -6.85
CA GLU A 76 -16.41 5.05 -6.37
C GLU A 76 -17.12 4.32 -7.52
N LYS A 77 -17.54 5.07 -8.55
CA LYS A 77 -18.20 4.50 -9.74
C LYS A 77 -17.29 3.53 -10.49
N PHE A 78 -16.03 3.88 -10.69
CA PHE A 78 -15.04 3.01 -11.34
C PHE A 78 -14.82 1.75 -10.50
N VAL A 79 -14.70 1.89 -9.18
CA VAL A 79 -14.53 0.75 -8.26
C VAL A 79 -15.72 -0.20 -8.34
N GLN A 80 -16.96 0.32 -8.29
CA GLN A 80 -18.17 -0.50 -8.37
C GLN A 80 -18.24 -1.28 -9.69
N GLN A 81 -17.96 -0.61 -10.82
CA GLN A 81 -17.96 -1.25 -12.14
C GLN A 81 -16.88 -2.32 -12.26
N ASN A 82 -15.65 -2.03 -11.81
CA ASN A 82 -14.54 -2.98 -11.84
C ASN A 82 -14.83 -4.21 -10.96
N MET A 83 -15.40 -4.01 -9.76
CA MET A 83 -15.79 -5.11 -8.87
C MET A 83 -16.87 -6.00 -9.48
N SER A 84 -17.80 -5.44 -10.27
CA SER A 84 -18.78 -6.25 -11.01
C SER A 84 -18.11 -7.13 -12.07
N ILE A 85 -17.09 -6.62 -12.77
CA ILE A 85 -16.34 -7.40 -13.76
C ILE A 85 -15.59 -8.56 -13.08
N TRP A 86 -14.94 -8.29 -11.94
CA TRP A 86 -14.28 -9.33 -11.14
C TRP A 86 -15.24 -10.41 -10.68
N ARG A 87 -16.42 -10.03 -10.17
CA ARG A 87 -17.45 -10.97 -9.74
C ARG A 87 -17.89 -11.87 -10.89
N ASP A 88 -18.16 -11.28 -12.05
CA ASP A 88 -18.56 -12.03 -13.25
C ASP A 88 -17.46 -13.01 -13.70
N PHE A 89 -16.20 -12.60 -13.61
CA PHE A 89 -15.06 -13.46 -13.94
C PHE A 89 -14.92 -14.62 -12.97
N ILE A 90 -15.01 -14.38 -11.66
CA ILE A 90 -14.93 -15.44 -10.64
C ILE A 90 -16.03 -16.49 -10.88
N TYR A 91 -17.23 -16.06 -11.27
CA TYR A 91 -18.35 -16.97 -11.51
C TYR A 91 -18.23 -17.74 -12.83
N ASN A 92 -17.82 -17.08 -13.92
CA ASN A 92 -17.89 -17.65 -15.27
C ASN A 92 -16.53 -18.09 -15.84
N SER A 93 -15.42 -17.64 -15.24
CA SER A 93 -14.04 -17.88 -15.68
C SER A 93 -13.72 -17.52 -17.15
N ASP A 94 -14.53 -16.68 -17.80
CA ASP A 94 -14.32 -16.26 -19.20
C ASP A 94 -13.35 -15.09 -19.29
N ILE A 95 -12.08 -15.40 -19.58
CA ILE A 95 -11.01 -14.42 -19.68
C ILE A 95 -11.20 -13.43 -20.84
N ASN A 96 -11.71 -13.89 -21.98
CA ASN A 96 -11.85 -13.07 -23.19
C ASN A 96 -12.94 -12.01 -23.00
N LYS A 97 -14.07 -12.42 -22.42
CA LYS A 97 -15.17 -11.50 -22.08
C LYS A 97 -14.74 -10.51 -21.00
N THR A 98 -13.97 -10.96 -20.02
CA THR A 98 -13.47 -10.11 -18.92
C THR A 98 -12.52 -9.03 -19.43
N ILE A 99 -11.53 -9.39 -20.25
CA ILE A 99 -10.61 -8.42 -20.88
C ILE A 99 -11.38 -7.38 -21.71
N LYS A 100 -12.38 -7.81 -22.49
CA LYS A 100 -13.23 -6.89 -23.26
C LYS A 100 -13.99 -5.89 -22.37
N LYS A 101 -14.44 -6.31 -21.19
CA LYS A 101 -15.12 -5.43 -20.23
C LYS A 101 -14.14 -4.44 -19.60
N TRP A 102 -12.94 -4.87 -19.20
CA TRP A 102 -11.93 -3.97 -18.63
C TRP A 102 -11.46 -2.89 -19.60
N LYS A 103 -11.25 -3.23 -20.86
CA LYS A 103 -10.89 -2.24 -21.91
C LYS A 103 -11.94 -1.14 -22.14
N ARG A 104 -13.15 -1.29 -21.61
CA ARG A 104 -14.24 -0.29 -21.69
C ARG A 104 -14.37 0.56 -20.43
N LEU A 105 -13.57 0.28 -19.40
CA LEU A 105 -13.49 1.10 -18.18
C LEU A 105 -12.46 2.24 -18.30
N ASP A 106 -11.53 2.14 -19.25
CA ASP A 106 -10.62 3.22 -19.66
C ASP A 106 -11.36 4.24 -20.56
#